data_AF-A0A959YGX9-F1
#
_entry.id   AF-A0A959YGX9-F1
#
_cell.length_a   1.000
_cell.length_b   1.000
_cell.length_c   1.000
_cell.angle_alpha   90.00
_cell.angle_beta   90.00
_cell.angle_gamma   90.00
#
_symmetry.space_group_name_H-M   'P 1'
#
loop_
_entity.id
_entity.type
_entity.pdbx_description
1 polymer ?
#
loop_
_entity_poly.entity_id
_entity_poly.type
_entity_poly.pdbx_seq_one_letter_code
_entity_poly.pdbx_strand_id
1 'polypeptide(L)'
;MILVILVPALWVPGPGRSPDPGPLGTMLLFRPFEAWFLAFPWAAWITGVAITLGSAIWIDVLANRVELFERRNHLPALLFPIVLSMAPGGASCDPALLGMPFVVFALGRIWSIQGKMRAFAAIFDAGSLIGISALFYLPYAFLLVVLLASVSVMRSFSLREFLTPLLGFSTVLFLAWMFGALFLGPGHVLDPSISSLPLPAQERVPQWLLIAAALVFLPFLFYAVVSFSTVYGRSVMSEKNLRSSILALLAASIPIVVFELFTGGRFPMALVALPMSLFLTYPFQLLQRTWLAELILLAMLATAGMMRWMA
;
A
#
# COMPACT_ATOMS: atom_id res chain seq x y z
N MET A 1 -15.24 -14.90 6.17
CA MET A 1 -15.10 -16.23 5.52
C MET A 1 -14.60 -16.11 4.08
N ILE A 2 -15.21 -15.28 3.21
CA ILE A 2 -14.77 -15.11 1.81
C ILE A 2 -13.30 -14.68 1.68
N LEU A 3 -12.83 -13.73 2.51
CA LEU A 3 -11.45 -13.23 2.48
C LEU A 3 -10.40 -14.34 2.70
N VAL A 4 -10.68 -15.26 3.63
CA VAL A 4 -9.77 -16.35 4.03
C VAL A 4 -9.60 -17.38 2.90
N ILE A 5 -10.57 -17.48 2.00
CA ILE A 5 -10.52 -18.37 0.84
C ILE A 5 -9.91 -17.63 -0.36
N LEU A 6 -10.31 -16.37 -0.56
CA LEU A 6 -9.93 -15.57 -1.73
C LEU A 6 -8.45 -15.19 -1.73
N VAL A 7 -7.88 -14.79 -0.60
CA VAL A 7 -6.48 -14.34 -0.57
C VAL A 7 -5.51 -15.50 -0.85
N PRO A 8 -5.61 -16.68 -0.22
CA PRO A 8 -4.78 -17.82 -0.59
C PRO A 8 -4.94 -18.21 -2.05
N ALA A 9 -6.17 -18.21 -2.59
CA ALA A 9 -6.44 -18.54 -3.99
C ALA A 9 -5.76 -17.57 -4.97
N LEU A 10 -5.73 -16.27 -4.66
CA LEU A 10 -5.03 -15.27 -5.47
C LEU A 10 -3.50 -15.35 -5.35
N TRP A 11 -3.00 -15.88 -4.23
CA TRP A 11 -1.58 -16.02 -3.95
C TRP A 11 -0.97 -17.33 -4.45
N VAL A 12 -1.77 -18.32 -4.86
CA VAL A 12 -1.23 -19.57 -5.43
C VAL A 12 -0.35 -19.22 -6.64
N PRO A 13 0.97 -19.55 -6.60
CA PRO A 13 1.84 -19.28 -7.72
C PRO A 13 1.40 -20.10 -8.93
N GLY A 14 1.37 -19.47 -10.11
CA GLY A 14 1.16 -20.18 -11.37
C GLY A 14 2.22 -21.27 -11.57
N PRO A 15 1.92 -22.33 -12.33
CA PRO A 15 2.86 -23.42 -12.56
C PRO A 15 4.18 -22.90 -13.15
N GLY A 16 5.29 -23.18 -12.46
CA GLY A 16 6.65 -22.84 -12.92
C GLY A 16 7.33 -21.64 -12.25
N ARG A 17 6.73 -21.01 -11.23
CA ARG A 17 7.36 -19.91 -10.49
C ARG A 17 7.98 -20.36 -9.16
N SER A 18 9.27 -20.10 -8.98
CA SER A 18 9.83 -19.85 -7.66
C SER A 18 9.37 -18.47 -7.19
N PRO A 19 9.08 -18.28 -5.88
CA PRO A 19 9.00 -16.94 -5.32
C PRO A 19 10.40 -16.35 -5.42
N ASP A 20 10.70 -15.65 -6.52
CA ASP A 20 11.93 -14.87 -6.62
C ASP A 20 11.77 -13.70 -5.65
N PRO A 21 12.51 -13.67 -4.52
CA PRO A 21 12.72 -12.41 -3.85
C PRO A 21 13.45 -11.57 -4.89
N GLY A 22 12.81 -10.51 -5.40
CA GLY A 22 13.45 -9.69 -6.42
C GLY A 22 14.82 -9.19 -5.93
N PRO A 23 15.65 -8.61 -6.79
CA PRO A 23 17.03 -8.25 -6.45
C PRO A 23 17.14 -7.12 -5.39
N LEU A 24 16.02 -6.72 -4.77
CA LEU A 24 15.89 -5.79 -3.65
C LEU A 24 16.47 -6.30 -2.31
N GLY A 25 17.23 -7.41 -2.34
CA GLY A 25 18.03 -7.96 -1.23
C GLY A 25 19.08 -7.05 -0.59
N THR A 26 19.08 -5.77 -0.95
CA THR A 26 19.99 -4.75 -0.42
C THR A 26 19.37 -3.91 0.69
N MET A 27 18.06 -4.02 0.96
CA MET A 27 17.40 -3.23 2.00
C MET A 27 17.64 -3.82 3.40
N LEU A 28 18.01 -2.95 4.35
CA LEU A 28 18.51 -3.30 5.70
C LEU A 28 17.61 -4.31 6.44
N LEU A 29 16.29 -4.09 6.44
CA LEU A 29 15.35 -4.98 7.13
C LEU A 29 14.83 -6.13 6.27
N PHE A 30 14.98 -6.06 4.94
CA PHE A 30 14.50 -7.12 4.04
C PHE A 30 15.48 -8.30 3.95
N ARG A 31 16.79 -8.02 4.04
CA ARG A 31 17.87 -9.02 4.00
C ARG A 31 17.65 -10.31 4.79
N PRO A 32 17.28 -10.27 6.08
CA PRO A 32 17.05 -11.51 6.83
C PRO A 32 15.85 -12.31 6.31
N PHE A 33 14.82 -11.63 5.81
CA PHE A 33 13.65 -12.29 5.20
C PHE A 33 13.99 -12.93 3.87
N GLU A 34 14.79 -12.27 3.05
CA GLU A 34 15.27 -12.84 1.79
C GLU A 34 16.05 -14.15 2.01
N ALA A 35 17.01 -14.16 2.94
CA ALA A 35 17.76 -15.37 3.28
C ALA A 35 16.82 -16.51 3.75
N TRP A 36 15.77 -16.16 4.51
CA TRP A 36 14.77 -17.11 4.96
C TRP A 36 13.89 -17.63 3.82
N PHE A 37 13.48 -16.77 2.89
CA PHE A 37 12.68 -17.14 1.72
C PHE A 37 13.45 -18.00 0.71
N LEU A 38 14.75 -17.74 0.55
CA LEU A 38 15.64 -18.58 -0.26
C LEU A 38 15.83 -19.97 0.37
N ALA A 39 15.92 -20.04 1.70
CA ALA A 39 16.01 -21.32 2.41
C ALA A 39 14.68 -22.11 2.37
N PHE A 40 13.54 -21.42 2.44
CA PHE A 40 12.22 -22.03 2.48
C PHE A 40 11.25 -21.30 1.52
N PRO A 41 11.13 -21.75 0.26
CA PRO A 41 10.29 -21.06 -0.74
C PRO A 41 8.80 -20.94 -0.33
N TRP A 42 8.27 -21.93 0.40
CA TRP A 42 6.90 -21.90 0.90
C TRP A 42 6.67 -20.82 1.98
N ALA A 43 7.72 -20.38 2.68
CA ALA A 43 7.61 -19.32 3.68
C ALA A 43 7.24 -17.98 3.07
N ALA A 44 7.75 -17.66 1.87
CA ALA A 44 7.40 -16.43 1.15
C ALA A 44 5.89 -16.37 0.83
N TRP A 45 5.33 -17.51 0.39
CA TRP A 45 3.91 -17.62 0.10
C TRP A 45 3.04 -17.41 1.35
N ILE A 46 3.34 -18.12 2.44
CA ILE A 46 2.59 -17.99 3.70
C ILE A 46 2.68 -16.57 4.25
N THR A 47 3.87 -15.98 4.23
CA THR A 47 4.11 -14.62 4.75
C THR A 47 3.33 -13.59 3.94
N GLY A 48 3.34 -13.70 2.61
CA GLY A 48 2.60 -12.81 1.73
C GLY A 48 1.08 -12.91 1.90
N VAL A 49 0.54 -14.13 2.03
CA VAL A 49 -0.88 -14.36 2.35
C VAL A 49 -1.24 -13.73 3.70
N ALA A 50 -0.44 -13.98 4.74
CA ALA A 50 -0.67 -13.47 6.08
C ALA A 50 -0.66 -11.93 6.12
N ILE A 51 0.32 -11.31 5.45
CA ILE A 51 0.44 -9.85 5.38
C ILE A 51 -0.70 -9.22 4.59
N THR A 52 -1.09 -9.84 3.47
CA THR A 52 -2.20 -9.34 2.65
C THR A 52 -3.53 -9.43 3.42
N LEU A 53 -3.80 -10.56 4.06
CA LEU A 53 -4.98 -10.75 4.93
C LEU A 53 -4.98 -9.76 6.09
N GLY A 54 -3.86 -9.66 6.81
CA GLY A 54 -3.71 -8.75 7.94
C GLY A 54 -3.93 -7.30 7.54
N SER A 55 -3.31 -6.86 6.44
CA SER A 55 -3.47 -5.50 5.92
C SER A 55 -4.91 -5.22 5.47
N ALA A 56 -5.55 -6.16 4.76
CA ALA A 56 -6.94 -6.03 4.34
C ALA A 56 -7.90 -5.86 5.53
N ILE A 57 -7.75 -6.70 6.56
CA ILE A 57 -8.57 -6.63 7.77
C ILE A 57 -8.32 -5.29 8.51
N TRP A 58 -7.06 -4.88 8.64
CA TRP A 58 -6.73 -3.62 9.31
C TRP A 58 -7.26 -2.40 8.57
N ILE A 59 -7.19 -2.37 7.24
CA ILE A 59 -7.78 -1.30 6.41
C ILE A 59 -9.27 -1.18 6.68
N ASP A 60 -9.98 -2.31 6.72
CA ASP A 60 -11.43 -2.34 6.96
C ASP A 60 -11.82 -1.91 8.38
N VAL A 61 -11.14 -2.44 9.39
CA VAL A 61 -11.33 -2.02 10.78
C VAL A 61 -11.09 -0.52 10.91
N LEU A 62 -10.04 -0.01 10.26
CA LEU A 62 -9.70 1.40 10.33
C LEU A 62 -10.73 2.28 9.61
N ALA A 63 -11.13 1.91 8.38
CA ALA A 63 -12.12 2.65 7.60
C ALA A 63 -13.47 2.75 8.32
N ASN A 64 -13.91 1.66 8.96
CA ASN A 64 -15.14 1.66 9.76
C ASN A 64 -14.99 2.43 11.08
N ARG A 65 -13.81 2.41 11.71
CA ARG A 65 -13.57 3.12 12.98
C ARG A 65 -13.62 4.64 12.83
N VAL A 66 -13.13 5.17 11.72
CA VAL A 66 -13.12 6.60 11.43
C VAL A 66 -14.38 7.06 10.69
N GLU A 67 -15.38 6.17 10.56
CA GLU A 67 -16.63 6.40 9.84
C GLU A 67 -16.37 7.01 8.45
N LEU A 68 -15.37 6.45 7.74
CA LEU A 68 -14.93 6.98 6.45
C LEU A 68 -16.06 7.00 5.42
N PHE A 69 -16.98 6.05 5.55
CA PHE A 69 -18.17 5.88 4.74
C PHE A 69 -19.42 6.09 5.60
N GLU A 70 -20.51 6.55 4.96
CA GLU A 70 -21.79 6.85 5.66
C GLU A 70 -22.40 5.63 6.37
N ARG A 71 -22.03 4.42 5.93
CA ARG A 71 -22.46 3.15 6.52
C ARG A 71 -21.28 2.22 6.65
N ARG A 72 -21.33 1.31 7.62
CA ARG A 72 -20.33 0.24 7.78
C ARG A 72 -20.18 -0.53 6.47
N ASN A 73 -18.95 -0.62 5.98
CA ASN A 73 -18.67 -1.18 4.68
C ASN A 73 -17.39 -2.00 4.72
N HIS A 74 -17.50 -3.27 4.30
CA HIS A 74 -16.41 -4.24 4.29
C HIS A 74 -15.79 -4.45 2.90
N LEU A 75 -16.23 -3.68 1.90
CA LEU A 75 -15.65 -3.68 0.56
C LEU A 75 -14.15 -3.33 0.52
N PRO A 76 -13.60 -2.42 1.34
CA PRO A 76 -12.16 -2.11 1.30
C PRO A 76 -11.28 -3.35 1.55
N ALA A 77 -11.67 -4.22 2.49
CA ALA A 77 -10.95 -5.46 2.76
C ALA A 77 -10.94 -6.39 1.56
N LEU A 78 -12.03 -6.45 0.78
CA LEU A 78 -12.15 -7.33 -0.37
C LEU A 78 -11.45 -6.76 -1.61
N LEU A 79 -11.51 -5.43 -1.80
CA LEU A 79 -10.89 -4.76 -2.93
C LEU A 79 -9.36 -4.71 -2.81
N PHE A 80 -8.80 -4.61 -1.61
CA PHE A 80 -7.35 -4.57 -1.42
C PHE A 80 -6.59 -5.74 -2.07
N PRO A 81 -6.87 -7.02 -1.76
CA PRO A 81 -6.17 -8.15 -2.36
C PRO A 81 -6.48 -8.31 -3.86
N ILE A 82 -7.67 -7.91 -4.33
CA ILE A 82 -8.02 -7.95 -5.76
C ILE A 82 -7.16 -6.95 -6.52
N VAL A 83 -7.17 -5.69 -6.10
CA VAL A 83 -6.36 -4.62 -6.72
C VAL A 83 -4.88 -4.99 -6.67
N LEU A 84 -4.39 -5.48 -5.53
CA LEU A 84 -3.02 -5.97 -5.40
C LEU A 84 -2.66 -7.02 -6.47
N SER A 85 -3.59 -7.94 -6.77
CA SER A 85 -3.38 -9.04 -7.71
C SER A 85 -3.58 -8.65 -9.19
N MET A 86 -4.16 -7.48 -9.47
CA MET A 86 -4.38 -6.98 -10.84
C MET A 86 -3.11 -6.46 -11.51
N ALA A 87 -2.03 -6.22 -10.77
CA ALA A 87 -0.74 -5.87 -11.36
C ALA A 87 0.12 -7.11 -11.66
N PRO A 88 0.95 -7.06 -12.71
CA PRO A 88 2.04 -8.02 -12.91
C PRO A 88 2.92 -8.08 -11.65
N GLY A 89 3.25 -9.28 -11.15
CA GLY A 89 4.05 -9.44 -9.92
C GLY A 89 3.40 -9.00 -8.59
N GLY A 90 2.21 -8.39 -8.58
CA GLY A 90 1.56 -7.82 -7.39
C GLY A 90 1.26 -8.76 -6.19
N ALA A 91 1.05 -10.06 -6.40
CA ALA A 91 0.97 -11.07 -5.31
C ALA A 91 2.28 -11.89 -5.20
N SER A 92 3.41 -11.19 -5.17
CA SER A 92 4.71 -11.74 -4.76
C SER A 92 5.12 -11.11 -3.43
N CYS A 93 5.91 -11.84 -2.63
CA CYS A 93 6.38 -11.34 -1.33
C CYS A 93 7.56 -10.39 -1.54
N ASP A 94 7.25 -9.18 -2.01
CA ASP A 94 8.23 -8.13 -2.28
C ASP A 94 8.43 -7.22 -1.03
N PRO A 95 9.55 -6.50 -0.89
CA PRO A 95 9.81 -5.64 0.26
C PRO A 95 8.74 -4.57 0.46
N ALA A 96 8.14 -4.08 -0.64
CA ALA A 96 6.99 -3.18 -0.58
C ALA A 96 5.83 -3.81 0.22
N LEU A 97 5.49 -5.07 -0.05
CA LEU A 97 4.42 -5.74 0.68
C LEU A 97 4.76 -5.89 2.18
N LEU A 98 6.01 -6.20 2.52
CA LEU A 98 6.45 -6.32 3.93
C LEU A 98 6.34 -4.99 4.69
N GLY A 99 6.62 -3.86 4.03
CA GLY A 99 6.48 -2.53 4.62
C GLY A 99 5.02 -2.05 4.75
N MET A 100 4.10 -2.67 4.02
CA MET A 100 2.72 -2.20 3.90
C MET A 100 1.91 -2.16 5.21
N PRO A 101 1.98 -3.17 6.11
CA PRO A 101 1.28 -3.11 7.40
C PRO A 101 1.64 -1.90 8.24
N PHE A 102 2.91 -1.50 8.23
CA PHE A 102 3.39 -0.33 8.96
C PHE A 102 2.82 0.98 8.38
N VAL A 103 2.64 1.05 7.06
CA VAL A 103 1.94 2.16 6.40
C VAL A 103 0.47 2.20 6.85
N VAL A 104 -0.21 1.06 6.88
CA VAL A 104 -1.62 0.98 7.34
C VAL A 104 -1.74 1.43 8.80
N PHE A 105 -0.80 1.02 9.67
CA PHE A 105 -0.76 1.46 11.05
C PHE A 105 -0.47 2.95 11.20
N ALA A 106 0.43 3.51 10.38
CA ALA A 106 0.73 4.94 10.37
C ALA A 106 -0.52 5.75 10.01
N LEU A 107 -1.28 5.30 9.01
CA LEU A 107 -2.57 5.90 8.65
C LEU A 107 -3.57 5.86 9.80
N GLY A 108 -3.65 4.72 10.49
CA GLY A 108 -4.52 4.59 11.66
C GLY A 108 -4.17 5.56 12.77
N ARG A 109 -2.87 5.80 13.00
CA ARG A 109 -2.41 6.82 13.95
C ARG A 109 -2.78 8.22 13.51
N ILE A 110 -2.58 8.56 12.23
CA ILE A 110 -2.89 9.88 11.68
C ILE A 110 -4.38 10.20 11.79
N TRP A 111 -5.24 9.30 11.33
CA TRP A 111 -6.69 9.54 11.37
C TRP A 111 -7.23 9.65 12.80
N SER A 112 -6.60 8.98 13.76
CA SER A 112 -6.96 9.06 15.17
C SER A 112 -6.69 10.43 15.83
N ILE A 113 -5.98 11.34 15.14
CA ILE A 113 -5.64 12.67 15.64
C ILE A 113 -6.83 13.63 15.55
N GLN A 114 -7.77 13.37 14.64
CA GLN A 114 -8.92 14.25 14.45
C GLN A 114 -9.74 14.40 15.74
N GLY A 115 -10.08 15.64 16.09
CA GLY A 115 -10.88 15.95 17.28
C GLY A 115 -10.15 15.82 18.63
N LYS A 116 -8.85 15.47 18.65
CA LYS A 116 -8.07 15.34 19.91
C LYS A 116 -7.24 16.60 20.20
N MET A 117 -7.28 17.03 21.46
CA MET A 117 -6.53 18.20 21.94
C MET A 117 -5.02 17.94 22.07
N ARG A 118 -4.61 16.70 22.36
CA ARG A 118 -3.20 16.27 22.42
C ARG A 118 -3.00 15.06 21.52
N ALA A 119 -2.25 15.24 20.44
CA ALA A 119 -2.02 14.20 19.45
C ALA A 119 -0.55 13.98 19.09
N PHE A 120 0.38 14.60 19.82
CA PHE A 120 1.82 14.50 19.58
C PHE A 120 2.33 13.05 19.54
N ALA A 121 1.89 12.20 20.47
CA ALA A 121 2.28 10.79 20.48
C ALA A 121 1.84 10.07 19.20
N ALA A 122 0.59 10.26 18.76
CA ALA A 122 0.09 9.64 17.53
C ALA A 122 0.80 10.16 16.27
N ILE A 123 1.15 11.45 16.24
CA ILE A 123 1.92 12.04 15.14
C ILE A 123 3.35 11.46 15.09
N PHE A 124 4.00 11.34 16.25
CA PHE A 124 5.34 10.75 16.37
C PHE A 124 5.34 9.27 15.98
N ASP A 125 4.36 8.51 16.49
CA ASP A 125 4.15 7.10 16.14
C ASP A 125 3.99 6.93 14.64
N ALA A 126 3.17 7.78 13.99
CA ALA A 126 2.95 7.72 12.56
C ALA A 126 4.24 7.98 11.77
N GLY A 127 5.03 9.00 12.14
CA GLY A 127 6.33 9.28 11.50
C GLY A 127 7.32 8.13 11.68
N SER A 128 7.37 7.54 12.88
CA SER A 128 8.22 6.38 13.20
C SER A 128 7.81 5.15 12.39
N LEU A 129 6.51 4.86 12.28
CA LEU A 129 6.00 3.75 11.50
C LEU A 129 6.35 3.88 10.01
N ILE A 130 6.23 5.08 9.43
CA ILE A 130 6.68 5.34 8.05
C ILE A 130 8.21 5.17 7.92
N GLY A 131 8.97 5.56 8.94
CA GLY A 131 10.41 5.30 9.01
C GLY A 131 10.72 3.80 8.95
N ILE A 132 9.99 2.98 9.70
CA ILE A 132 10.14 1.52 9.66
C ILE A 132 9.77 0.99 8.27
N SER A 133 8.66 1.46 7.68
CA SER A 133 8.30 1.09 6.30
C SER A 133 9.41 1.41 5.31
N ALA A 134 10.04 2.58 5.43
CA ALA A 134 11.12 3.02 4.54
C ALA A 134 12.38 2.14 4.64
N LEU A 135 12.60 1.47 5.78
CA LEU A 135 13.68 0.49 5.92
C LEU A 135 13.40 -0.84 5.21
N PHE A 136 12.13 -1.19 5.01
CA PHE A 136 11.72 -2.31 4.16
C PHE A 136 11.69 -1.94 2.69
N TYR A 137 11.23 -0.73 2.36
CA TYR A 137 11.12 -0.23 1.00
C TYR A 137 11.28 1.29 0.96
N LEU A 138 12.46 1.75 0.54
CA LEU A 138 12.88 3.16 0.60
C LEU A 138 11.86 4.16 0.02
N PRO A 139 11.15 3.87 -1.09
CA PRO A 139 10.16 4.80 -1.62
C PRO A 139 8.99 5.10 -0.66
N TYR A 140 8.76 4.30 0.39
CA TYR A 140 7.82 4.68 1.44
C TYR A 140 8.22 5.96 2.19
N ALA A 141 9.48 6.40 2.12
CA ALA A 141 9.90 7.69 2.66
C ALA A 141 9.11 8.88 2.07
N PHE A 142 8.64 8.78 0.80
CA PHE A 142 7.79 9.82 0.20
C PHE A 142 6.43 9.97 0.91
N LEU A 143 5.96 8.93 1.62
CA LEU A 143 4.75 9.03 2.43
C LEU A 143 4.91 9.95 3.64
N LEU A 144 6.14 10.30 4.02
CA LEU A 144 6.37 11.31 5.05
C LEU A 144 5.78 12.67 4.64
N VAL A 145 5.88 13.02 3.35
CA VAL A 145 5.29 14.26 2.81
C VAL A 145 3.76 14.21 2.91
N VAL A 146 3.16 13.05 2.64
CA VAL A 146 1.70 12.84 2.79
C VAL A 146 1.28 12.99 4.23
N LEU A 147 2.08 12.46 5.16
CA LEU A 147 1.82 12.54 6.58
C LEU A 147 1.85 13.99 7.05
N LEU A 148 2.87 14.77 6.62
CA LEU A 148 2.97 16.20 6.89
C LEU A 148 1.78 17.00 6.32
N ALA A 149 1.39 16.70 5.08
CA ALA A 149 0.22 17.30 4.45
C ALA A 149 -1.07 16.95 5.20
N SER A 150 -1.24 15.69 5.60
CA SER A 150 -2.42 15.21 6.34
C SER A 150 -2.54 15.89 7.71
N VAL A 151 -1.43 16.04 8.45
CA VAL A 151 -1.42 16.79 9.71
C VAL A 151 -1.82 18.24 9.50
N SER A 152 -1.31 18.88 8.43
CA SER A 152 -1.61 20.28 8.09
C SER A 152 -3.07 20.52 7.67
N VAL A 153 -3.72 19.51 7.09
CA VAL A 153 -5.14 19.57 6.71
C VAL A 153 -6.05 19.27 7.92
N MET A 154 -5.68 18.30 8.75
CA MET A 154 -6.51 17.85 9.87
C MET A 154 -6.45 18.78 11.08
N ARG A 155 -5.35 19.52 11.27
CA ARG A 155 -5.15 20.43 12.41
C ARG A 155 -4.51 21.73 11.96
N SER A 156 -4.71 22.78 12.75
CA SER A 156 -4.06 24.07 12.55
C SER A 156 -2.55 23.90 12.52
N PHE A 157 -1.90 24.43 11.48
CA PHE A 157 -0.46 24.35 11.32
C PHE A 157 0.26 24.89 12.56
N SER A 158 1.03 24.03 13.22
CA SER A 158 1.93 24.41 14.29
C SER A 158 3.29 23.76 14.05
N LEU A 159 4.37 24.53 14.18
CA LEU A 159 5.72 24.02 13.92
C LEU A 159 6.04 22.79 14.76
N ARG A 160 5.55 22.74 16.01
CA ARG A 160 5.74 21.59 16.90
C ARG A 160 5.11 20.33 16.31
N GLU A 161 3.87 20.40 15.83
CA GLU A 161 3.18 19.25 15.23
C GLU A 161 3.77 18.87 13.87
N PHE A 162 4.31 19.83 13.12
CA PHE A 162 4.98 19.57 11.84
C PHE A 162 6.36 18.91 12.00
N LEU A 163 7.11 19.26 13.06
CA LEU A 163 8.41 18.65 13.36
C LEU A 163 8.30 17.27 14.01
N THR A 164 7.21 17.02 14.75
CA THR A 164 7.00 15.76 15.48
C THR A 164 7.12 14.48 14.61
N PRO A 165 6.50 14.38 13.42
CA PRO A 165 6.63 13.19 12.60
C PRO A 165 7.99 13.11 11.91
N LEU A 166 8.62 14.26 11.64
CA LEU A 166 10.00 14.32 11.14
C LEU A 166 10.96 13.71 12.18
N LEU A 167 10.78 14.05 13.46
CA LEU A 167 11.54 13.46 14.57
C LEU A 167 11.29 11.94 14.69
N GLY A 168 10.04 11.49 14.56
CA GLY A 168 9.72 10.06 14.55
C GLY A 168 10.40 9.31 13.40
N PHE A 169 10.35 9.86 12.20
CA PHE A 169 11.02 9.28 11.03
C PHE A 169 12.55 9.27 11.20
N SER A 170 13.14 10.40 11.59
CA SER A 170 14.58 10.53 11.79
C SER A 170 15.11 9.66 12.92
N THR A 171 14.35 9.45 14.01
CA THR A 171 14.76 8.57 15.10
C THR A 171 14.87 7.13 14.62
N VAL A 172 13.93 6.63 13.82
CA VAL A 172 14.01 5.28 13.24
C VAL A 172 15.19 5.13 12.29
N LEU A 173 15.42 6.10 11.40
CA LEU A 173 16.59 6.07 10.52
C LEU A 173 17.91 6.14 11.29
N PHE A 174 17.98 6.97 12.34
CA PHE A 174 19.15 7.06 13.21
C PHE A 174 19.43 5.74 13.93
N LEU A 175 18.39 5.08 14.46
CA LEU A 175 18.51 3.77 15.09
C LEU A 175 18.96 2.69 14.10
N ALA A 176 18.41 2.69 12.88
CA ALA A 176 18.84 1.77 11.83
C ALA A 176 20.29 1.99 11.42
N TRP A 177 20.71 3.25 11.31
CA TRP A 177 22.09 3.61 11.01
C TRP A 177 23.04 3.17 12.14
N MET A 178 22.68 3.45 13.40
CA MET A 178 23.44 3.02 14.57
C MET A 178 23.56 1.49 14.64
N PHE A 179 22.46 0.77 14.40
CA PHE A 179 22.46 -0.69 14.35
C PHE A 179 23.38 -1.22 13.23
N GLY A 180 23.27 -0.65 12.03
CA GLY A 180 24.14 -1.01 10.91
C GLY A 180 25.62 -0.79 11.21
N ALA A 181 25.96 0.36 11.79
CA ALA A 181 27.34 0.71 12.12
C ALA A 181 27.95 -0.21 13.18
N LEU A 182 27.16 -0.63 14.17
CA LEU A 182 27.62 -1.48 15.28
C LEU A 182 27.73 -2.96 14.91
N PHE A 183 26.78 -3.49 14.11
CA PHE A 183 26.66 -4.94 13.87
C PHE A 183 27.09 -5.39 12.47
N LEU A 184 27.02 -4.51 11.46
CA LEU A 184 27.37 -4.86 10.07
C LEU A 184 28.71 -4.26 9.61
N GLY A 185 29.32 -3.37 10.40
CA GLY A 185 30.59 -2.70 10.09
C GLY A 185 30.45 -1.40 9.27
N PRO A 186 31.49 -0.55 9.23
CA PRO A 186 31.40 0.84 8.77
C PRO A 186 31.14 1.07 7.27
N GLY A 187 30.93 0.02 6.46
CA GLY A 187 30.72 0.11 5.01
C GLY A 187 29.33 -0.30 4.48
N HIS A 188 28.46 -0.89 5.32
CA HIS A 188 27.22 -1.53 4.83
C HIS A 188 25.93 -0.77 5.17
N VAL A 189 26.04 0.40 5.80
CA VAL A 189 24.88 1.08 6.37
C VAL A 189 24.11 1.90 5.34
N LEU A 190 24.77 2.33 4.25
CA LEU A 190 24.20 3.14 3.17
C LEU A 190 24.97 2.87 1.87
N ASP A 191 25.10 1.61 1.46
CA ASP A 191 25.79 1.28 0.21
C ASP A 191 24.96 1.84 -0.97
N PRO A 192 25.45 2.83 -1.75
CA PRO A 192 24.66 3.48 -2.81
C PRO A 192 24.34 2.55 -3.99
N SER A 193 24.95 1.36 -4.01
CA SER A 193 24.67 0.27 -4.94
C SER A 193 23.21 -0.24 -4.89
N ILE A 194 22.40 0.24 -3.94
CA ILE A 194 20.93 0.13 -3.91
C ILE A 194 20.27 0.65 -5.20
N SER A 195 20.90 1.57 -5.95
CA SER A 195 20.33 2.16 -7.18
C SER A 195 20.69 1.46 -8.49
N SER A 196 21.64 0.54 -8.49
CA SER A 196 22.10 -0.16 -9.70
C SER A 196 21.66 -1.61 -9.68
N LEU A 197 20.34 -1.82 -9.67
CA LEU A 197 19.77 -3.15 -9.77
C LEU A 197 19.58 -3.51 -11.25
N PRO A 198 20.11 -4.65 -11.72
CA PRO A 198 19.83 -5.11 -13.07
C PRO A 198 18.32 -5.33 -13.23
N LEU A 199 17.76 -4.77 -14.30
CA LEU A 199 16.35 -4.90 -14.67
C LEU A 199 15.98 -6.40 -14.65
N PRO A 200 15.15 -6.88 -13.71
CA PRO A 200 14.63 -8.23 -13.80
C PRO A 200 13.85 -8.36 -15.10
N ALA A 201 13.91 -9.55 -15.71
CA ALA A 201 13.17 -9.86 -16.92
C ALA A 201 11.71 -9.45 -16.72
N GLN A 202 11.27 -8.44 -17.47
CA GLN A 202 9.91 -7.94 -17.45
C GLN A 202 8.98 -9.16 -17.62
N GLU A 203 8.14 -9.43 -16.61
CA GLU A 203 7.11 -10.47 -16.73
C GLU A 203 6.32 -10.13 -18.01
N ARG A 204 6.46 -10.96 -19.04
CA ARG A 204 5.84 -10.73 -20.35
C ARG A 204 4.37 -11.08 -20.22
N VAL A 205 3.63 -10.22 -19.56
CA VAL A 205 2.18 -10.28 -19.54
C VAL A 205 1.71 -9.99 -20.97
N PRO A 206 0.83 -10.83 -21.54
CA PRO A 206 0.35 -10.60 -22.88
C PRO A 206 -0.37 -9.23 -22.96
N GLN A 207 -0.06 -8.46 -24.01
CA GLN A 207 -0.57 -7.09 -24.17
C GLN A 207 -2.10 -7.01 -24.13
N TRP A 208 -2.80 -8.01 -24.65
CA TRP A 208 -4.26 -8.06 -24.63
C TRP A 208 -4.83 -8.10 -23.20
N LEU A 209 -4.12 -8.71 -22.25
CA LEU A 209 -4.54 -8.79 -20.86
C LEU A 209 -4.34 -7.46 -20.14
N LEU A 210 -3.26 -6.73 -20.46
CA LEU A 210 -3.05 -5.35 -20.01
C LEU A 210 -4.13 -4.41 -20.55
N ILE A 211 -4.48 -4.55 -21.84
CA ILE A 211 -5.57 -3.79 -22.46
C ILE A 211 -6.91 -4.13 -21.81
N ALA A 212 -7.20 -5.42 -21.55
CA ALA A 212 -8.43 -5.84 -20.89
C ALA A 212 -8.53 -5.29 -19.46
N ALA A 213 -7.45 -5.36 -18.68
CA ALA A 213 -7.39 -4.76 -17.35
C ALA A 213 -7.60 -3.24 -17.40
N ALA A 214 -6.96 -2.54 -18.34
CA ALA A 214 -7.15 -1.10 -18.53
C ALA A 214 -8.60 -0.76 -18.93
N LEU A 215 -9.22 -1.55 -19.81
CA LEU A 215 -10.57 -1.32 -20.31
C LEU A 215 -11.63 -1.53 -19.21
N VAL A 216 -11.39 -2.43 -18.26
CA VAL A 216 -12.25 -2.58 -17.07
C VAL A 216 -11.94 -1.51 -16.02
N PHE A 217 -10.66 -1.24 -15.75
CA PHE A 217 -10.22 -0.44 -14.63
C PHE A 217 -10.37 1.07 -14.86
N LEU A 218 -10.04 1.59 -16.05
CA LEU A 218 -10.09 3.02 -16.37
C LEU A 218 -11.50 3.63 -16.31
N PRO A 219 -12.54 3.06 -16.95
CA PRO A 219 -13.89 3.63 -16.83
C PRO A 219 -14.41 3.53 -15.40
N PHE A 220 -14.03 2.48 -14.67
CA PHE A 220 -14.41 2.34 -13.27
C PHE A 220 -13.71 3.37 -12.37
N LEU A 221 -12.43 3.65 -12.63
CA LEU A 221 -11.67 4.72 -11.95
C LEU A 221 -12.29 6.09 -12.25
N PHE A 222 -12.66 6.36 -13.51
CA PHE A 222 -13.36 7.59 -13.86
C PHE A 222 -14.68 7.74 -13.10
N TYR A 223 -15.48 6.67 -13.03
CA TYR A 223 -16.69 6.66 -12.23
C TYR A 223 -16.41 6.81 -10.72
N ALA A 224 -15.29 6.27 -10.23
CA ALA A 224 -14.82 6.46 -8.86
C ALA A 224 -14.49 7.95 -8.56
N VAL A 225 -13.90 8.68 -9.51
CA VAL A 225 -13.66 10.13 -9.39
C VAL A 225 -14.95 10.92 -9.32
N VAL A 226 -15.90 10.63 -10.21
CA VAL A 226 -17.20 11.30 -10.24
C VAL A 226 -17.97 11.04 -8.93
N SER A 227 -18.05 9.78 -8.52
CA SER A 227 -18.70 9.39 -7.27
C SER A 227 -18.04 10.04 -6.06
N PHE A 228 -16.71 9.99 -5.96
CA PHE A 228 -15.98 10.65 -4.89
C PHE A 228 -16.27 12.15 -4.82
N SER A 229 -16.28 12.86 -5.97
CA SER A 229 -16.60 14.29 -6.03
C SER A 229 -18.01 14.59 -5.48
N THR A 230 -19.00 13.77 -5.83
CA THR A 230 -20.38 13.96 -5.35
C THR A 230 -20.52 13.76 -3.84
N VAL A 231 -19.86 12.74 -3.28
CA VAL A 231 -19.92 12.46 -1.83
C VAL A 231 -19.06 13.46 -1.06
N TYR A 232 -17.90 13.85 -1.60
CA TYR A 232 -17.04 14.89 -1.04
C TYR A 232 -17.75 16.24 -0.91
N GLY A 233 -18.54 16.65 -1.93
CA GLY A 233 -19.30 17.89 -1.89
C GLY A 233 -20.32 17.96 -0.75
N ARG A 234 -20.96 16.84 -0.42
CA ARG A 234 -22.00 16.71 0.62
C ARG A 234 -21.47 16.61 2.04
N SER A 235 -20.17 16.36 2.20
CA SER A 235 -19.61 16.02 3.50
C SER A 235 -19.28 17.20 4.40
N VAL A 236 -19.36 16.92 5.69
CA VAL A 236 -18.96 17.82 6.78
C VAL A 236 -17.43 17.99 6.74
N MET A 237 -16.93 19.12 7.24
CA MET A 237 -15.50 19.50 7.14
C MET A 237 -14.54 18.43 7.70
N SER A 238 -14.91 17.71 8.76
CA SER A 238 -14.11 16.60 9.33
C SER A 238 -14.00 15.41 8.38
N GLU A 239 -15.11 15.01 7.75
CA GLU A 239 -15.16 13.96 6.73
C GLU A 239 -14.38 14.37 5.47
N LYS A 240 -14.48 15.63 5.05
CA LYS A 240 -13.67 16.17 3.94
C LYS A 240 -12.17 16.03 4.21
N ASN A 241 -11.73 16.29 5.45
CA ASN A 241 -10.33 16.14 5.85
C ASN A 241 -9.86 14.68 5.90
N LEU A 242 -10.72 13.73 6.28
CA LEU A 242 -10.39 12.29 6.18
C LEU A 242 -10.29 11.86 4.72
N ARG A 243 -11.25 12.28 3.89
CA ARG A 243 -11.31 11.89 2.48
C ARG A 243 -10.21 12.54 1.64
N SER A 244 -9.81 13.78 1.97
CA SER A 244 -8.67 14.43 1.33
C SER A 244 -7.35 13.71 1.62
N SER A 245 -7.22 13.04 2.77
CA SER A 245 -6.03 12.23 3.06
C SER A 245 -5.91 11.00 2.13
N ILE A 246 -7.03 10.44 1.65
CA ILE A 246 -7.02 9.37 0.64
C ILE A 246 -6.53 9.91 -0.70
N LEU A 247 -6.99 11.10 -1.10
CA LEU A 247 -6.48 11.76 -2.29
C LEU A 247 -4.99 12.08 -2.19
N ALA A 248 -4.52 12.49 -1.00
CA ALA A 248 -3.11 12.74 -0.76
C ALA A 248 -2.27 11.45 -0.88
N LEU A 249 -2.79 10.31 -0.41
CA LEU A 249 -2.13 9.00 -0.60
C LEU A 249 -2.11 8.57 -2.07
N LEU A 250 -3.22 8.76 -2.80
CA LEU A 250 -3.26 8.50 -4.25
C LEU A 250 -2.24 9.40 -4.98
N ALA A 251 -2.22 10.69 -4.68
CA ALA A 251 -1.30 11.64 -5.29
C ALA A 251 0.16 11.29 -5.00
N ALA A 252 0.49 10.81 -3.80
CA ALA A 252 1.84 10.39 -3.45
C ALA A 252 2.25 9.03 -4.03
N SER A 253 1.29 8.21 -4.44
CA SER A 253 1.61 7.01 -5.22
C SER A 253 2.19 7.36 -6.60
N ILE A 254 1.83 8.52 -7.17
CA ILE A 254 2.33 8.98 -8.48
C ILE A 254 3.86 9.17 -8.50
N PRO A 255 4.48 10.00 -7.64
CA PRO A 255 5.93 10.19 -7.67
C PRO A 255 6.68 8.90 -7.36
N ILE A 256 6.12 7.99 -6.54
CA ILE A 256 6.75 6.69 -6.26
C ILE A 256 6.75 5.80 -7.51
N VAL A 257 5.60 5.71 -8.21
CA VAL A 257 5.51 4.96 -9.47
C VAL A 257 6.43 5.57 -10.53
N VAL A 258 6.49 6.90 -10.62
CA VAL A 258 7.39 7.60 -11.54
C VAL A 258 8.86 7.30 -11.20
N PHE A 259 9.24 7.37 -9.93
CA PHE A 259 10.58 7.04 -9.46
C PHE A 259 10.99 5.61 -9.82
N GLU A 260 10.09 4.65 -9.62
CA GLU A 260 10.32 3.24 -9.97
C GLU A 260 10.41 2.99 -11.48
N LEU A 261 9.62 3.72 -12.28
CA LEU A 261 9.73 3.70 -13.74
C LEU A 261 11.11 4.15 -14.22
N PHE A 262 11.73 5.12 -13.54
CA PHE A 262 13.08 5.59 -13.86
C PHE A 262 14.19 4.68 -13.33
N THR A 263 13.96 3.94 -12.24
CA THR A 263 15.05 3.26 -11.49
C THR A 263 15.10 1.74 -11.71
N GLY A 264 13.98 1.06 -11.96
CA GLY A 264 13.98 -0.41 -11.95
C GLY A 264 12.81 -1.13 -12.63
N GLY A 265 11.82 -0.39 -13.16
CA GLY A 265 10.76 -0.96 -14.01
C GLY A 265 9.78 -1.91 -13.31
N ARG A 266 9.83 -2.04 -11.98
CA ARG A 266 8.82 -2.78 -11.20
C ARG A 266 7.75 -1.83 -10.68
N PHE A 267 6.50 -2.24 -10.76
CA PHE A 267 5.38 -1.47 -10.21
C PHE A 267 5.07 -1.96 -8.79
N PRO A 268 5.34 -1.17 -7.73
CA PRO A 268 5.06 -1.56 -6.34
C PRO A 268 3.56 -1.49 -6.08
N MET A 269 2.82 -2.52 -6.52
CA MET A 269 1.37 -2.52 -6.46
C MET A 269 0.83 -2.46 -5.03
N ALA A 270 1.58 -2.96 -4.05
CA ALA A 270 1.21 -2.89 -2.63
C ALA A 270 0.88 -1.45 -2.20
N LEU A 271 1.72 -0.48 -2.56
CA LEU A 271 1.52 0.93 -2.22
C LEU A 271 0.26 1.50 -2.87
N VAL A 272 0.03 1.22 -4.15
CA VAL A 272 -1.12 1.76 -4.91
C VAL A 272 -2.42 1.07 -4.48
N ALA A 273 -2.36 -0.20 -4.08
CA ALA A 273 -3.52 -1.01 -3.76
C ALA A 273 -4.30 -0.49 -2.54
N LEU A 274 -3.63 0.07 -1.52
CA LEU A 274 -4.31 0.62 -0.34
C LEU A 274 -5.17 1.85 -0.63
N PRO A 275 -4.64 2.93 -1.22
CA PRO A 275 -5.47 4.09 -1.50
C PRO A 275 -6.50 3.78 -2.59
N MET A 276 -6.17 2.91 -3.56
CA MET A 276 -7.13 2.44 -4.55
C MET A 276 -8.28 1.64 -3.94
N SER A 277 -8.04 0.71 -3.01
CA SER A 277 -9.13 -0.09 -2.43
C SER A 277 -10.14 0.76 -1.66
N LEU A 278 -9.66 1.79 -0.96
CA LEU A 278 -10.50 2.77 -0.27
C LEU A 278 -11.27 3.64 -1.28
N PHE A 279 -10.60 4.11 -2.34
CA PHE A 279 -11.21 4.97 -3.34
C PHE A 279 -12.26 4.25 -4.19
N LEU A 280 -11.97 3.01 -4.61
CA LEU A 280 -12.87 2.17 -5.40
C LEU A 280 -14.09 1.70 -4.60
N THR A 281 -14.13 1.90 -3.28
CA THR A 281 -15.32 1.60 -2.48
C THR A 281 -16.46 2.60 -2.73
N TYR A 282 -16.17 3.87 -3.05
CA TYR A 282 -17.19 4.91 -3.31
C TYR A 282 -18.15 4.61 -4.48
N PRO A 283 -17.68 4.19 -5.67
CA PRO A 283 -18.59 3.87 -6.76
C PRO A 283 -19.57 2.74 -6.39
N PHE A 284 -19.11 1.70 -5.67
CA PHE A 284 -19.98 0.61 -5.22
C PHE A 284 -21.08 1.06 -4.25
N GLN A 285 -20.87 2.15 -3.50
CA GLN A 285 -21.90 2.67 -2.58
C GLN A 285 -23.02 3.42 -3.31
N LEU A 286 -22.72 4.04 -4.44
CA LEU A 286 -23.71 4.78 -5.23
C LEU A 286 -24.44 3.89 -6.25
N LEU A 287 -23.93 2.68 -6.52
CA LEU A 287 -24.59 1.73 -7.40
C LEU A 287 -25.90 1.24 -6.78
N GLN A 288 -27.02 1.66 -7.37
CA GLN A 288 -28.36 1.21 -6.95
C GLN A 288 -28.66 -0.22 -7.42
N ARG A 289 -28.01 -0.69 -8.48
CA ARG A 289 -28.23 -2.01 -9.08
C ARG A 289 -27.16 -3.00 -8.59
N THR A 290 -27.55 -3.92 -7.72
CA THR A 290 -26.66 -4.94 -7.14
C THR A 290 -26.01 -5.82 -8.19
N TRP A 291 -26.74 -6.22 -9.23
CA TRP A 291 -26.20 -7.04 -10.31
C TRP A 291 -25.04 -6.38 -11.07
N LEU A 292 -25.06 -5.04 -11.23
CA LEU A 292 -23.97 -4.32 -11.88
C LEU A 292 -22.72 -4.30 -10.98
N ALA A 293 -22.92 -4.12 -9.67
CA ALA A 293 -21.83 -4.18 -8.71
C ALA A 293 -21.18 -5.57 -8.70
N GLU A 294 -21.99 -6.63 -8.67
CA GLU A 294 -21.51 -8.01 -8.75
C GLU A 294 -20.76 -8.29 -10.05
N LEU A 295 -21.27 -7.82 -11.20
CA LEU A 295 -20.62 -8.01 -12.49
C LEU A 295 -19.25 -7.31 -12.55
N ILE A 296 -19.16 -6.07 -12.08
CA ILE A 296 -17.87 -5.33 -12.01
C ILE A 296 -16.90 -6.07 -11.09
N LEU A 297 -17.36 -6.51 -9.92
CA LEU A 297 -16.53 -7.24 -8.96
C LEU A 297 -16.00 -8.55 -9.55
N LEU A 298 -16.86 -9.31 -10.23
CA LEU A 298 -16.49 -10.53 -10.94
C LEU A 298 -15.51 -10.25 -12.07
N ALA A 299 -15.68 -9.16 -12.83
CA ALA A 299 -14.73 -8.76 -13.87
C ALA A 299 -13.35 -8.41 -13.29
N MET A 300 -13.30 -7.70 -12.16
CA MET A 300 -12.04 -7.41 -11.46
C MET A 300 -11.38 -8.68 -10.93
N LEU A 301 -12.15 -9.63 -10.39
CA LEU A 301 -11.64 -10.90 -9.90
C LEU A 301 -11.14 -11.79 -11.04
N ALA A 302 -11.87 -11.85 -12.15
CA ALA A 302 -11.46 -12.60 -13.34
C ALA A 302 -10.16 -12.05 -13.94
N THR A 303 -10.04 -10.73 -14.08
CA THR A 303 -8.81 -10.09 -14.55
C THR A 303 -7.64 -10.31 -13.59
N ALA A 304 -7.86 -10.19 -12.27
CA ALA A 304 -6.85 -10.51 -11.27
C ALA A 304 -6.38 -11.98 -11.36
N GLY A 305 -7.31 -12.93 -11.49
CA GLY A 305 -6.99 -14.35 -11.65
C GLY A 305 -6.22 -14.64 -12.95
N MET A 306 -6.66 -14.06 -14.07
CA MET A 306 -5.95 -14.20 -15.35
C MET A 306 -4.55 -13.60 -15.30
N MET A 307 -4.37 -12.44 -14.65
CA MET A 307 -3.05 -11.84 -14.43
C MET A 307 -2.12 -12.76 -13.61
N ARG A 308 -2.66 -13.55 -12.67
CA ARG A 308 -1.85 -14.51 -11.89
C ARG A 308 -1.44 -15.74 -12.70
N TRP A 309 -2.35 -16.24 -13.54
CA TRP A 309 -2.15 -17.49 -14.28
C TRP A 309 -1.43 -17.32 -15.61
N MET A 310 -1.50 -16.13 -16.24
CA MET A 310 -0.95 -15.87 -17.57
C MET A 310 0.27 -14.92 -17.59
N ALA A 311 0.56 -14.25 -16.48
CA ALA A 311 1.87 -13.61 -16.28
C ALA A 311 2.90 -14.66 -15.93
#